data_AF-A0A410FW53-F1
#
_entry.id   AF-A0A410FW53-F1
#
_cell.length_a   1.000
_cell.length_b   1.000
_cell.length_c   1.000
_cell.angle_alpha   90.00
_cell.angle_beta   90.00
_cell.angle_gamma   90.00
#
_symmetry.space_group_name_H-M   'P 1'
#
loop_
_entity.id
_entity.type
_entity.pdbx_description
1 polymer ?
#
loop_
_entity_poly.entity_id
_entity_poly.type
_entity_poly.pdbx_seq_one_letter_code
_entity_poly.pdbx_strand_id
1 'polypeptide(L)'
;MRRWIVLGMALAMLGAGAVAQDVDARNIGDQLLTFIQSTAELVGRGVVWLINLVLPADRAVGPDLVQPLGYLGLITILLLLFGIIEAARKVIWIVVIVGWVLLLVRIVLDALRAS
;
A
#
# COMPACT_ATOMS: atom_id res chain seq x y z
N MET A 1 23.67 -28.35 42.39
CA MET A 1 22.36 -28.19 41.70
C MET A 1 21.97 -26.72 41.44
N ARG A 2 22.13 -25.79 42.39
CA ARG A 2 21.76 -24.36 42.20
C ARG A 2 22.40 -23.64 40.99
N ARG A 3 23.66 -23.92 40.64
CA ARG A 3 24.38 -23.21 39.55
C ARG A 3 23.79 -23.46 38.15
N TRP A 4 23.19 -24.62 37.92
CA TRP A 4 22.58 -24.98 36.62
C TRP A 4 21.23 -24.30 36.39
N ILE A 5 20.47 -24.07 37.47
CA ILE A 5 19.18 -23.36 37.41
C ILE A 5 19.41 -21.88 37.07
N VAL A 6 20.42 -21.25 37.67
CA VAL A 6 20.76 -19.84 37.40
C VAL A 6 21.24 -19.64 35.96
N LEU A 7 22.05 -20.57 35.44
CA LEU A 7 22.48 -20.56 34.04
C LEU A 7 21.32 -20.75 33.05
N GLY A 8 20.39 -21.67 33.33
CA GLY A 8 19.19 -21.86 32.52
C GLY A 8 18.27 -20.63 32.52
N MET A 9 18.11 -19.97 33.67
CA MET A 9 17.27 -18.77 33.80
C MET A 9 17.90 -17.56 33.10
N ALA A 10 19.22 -17.39 33.17
CA ALA A 10 19.92 -16.34 32.44
C ALA A 10 19.83 -16.51 30.91
N LEU A 11 19.92 -17.75 30.42
CA LEU A 11 19.77 -18.06 29.00
C LEU A 11 18.33 -17.84 28.51
N ALA A 12 17.34 -18.19 29.32
CA ALA A 12 15.92 -17.94 29.03
C ALA A 12 15.59 -16.44 28.98
N MET A 13 16.17 -15.64 29.87
CA MET A 13 15.98 -14.18 29.88
C MET A 13 16.64 -13.48 28.68
N LEU A 14 17.81 -13.95 28.24
CA LEU A 14 18.45 -13.47 27.01
C LEU A 14 17.65 -13.83 25.76
N GLY A 15 17.08 -15.04 25.71
CA GLY A 15 16.18 -15.45 24.63
C GLY A 15 14.89 -14.65 24.61
N ALA A 16 14.26 -14.42 25.77
CA ALA A 16 12.98 -13.71 25.91
C ALA A 16 13.03 -12.26 25.37
N GLY A 17 14.14 -11.54 25.59
CA GLY A 17 14.31 -10.17 25.08
C GLY A 17 14.37 -10.11 23.55
N ALA A 18 15.02 -11.08 22.90
CA ALA A 18 15.12 -11.13 21.44
C ALA A 18 13.76 -11.42 20.79
N VAL A 19 12.98 -12.37 21.32
CA VAL A 19 11.63 -12.67 20.80
C VAL A 19 10.63 -11.54 21.05
N ALA A 20 10.71 -10.85 22.19
CA ALA A 20 9.82 -9.72 22.48
C ALA A 20 10.01 -8.57 21.47
N GLN A 21 11.27 -8.22 21.18
CA GLN A 21 11.59 -7.16 20.22
C GLN A 21 11.16 -7.51 18.79
N ASP A 22 11.24 -8.79 18.40
CA ASP A 22 10.80 -9.29 17.11
C ASP A 22 9.26 -9.25 16.94
N VAL A 23 8.52 -9.50 18.03
CA VAL A 23 7.06 -9.43 18.08
C VAL A 23 6.58 -7.98 17.98
N ASP A 24 7.23 -7.05 18.70
CA ASP A 24 6.88 -5.62 18.65
C ASP A 24 7.14 -5.02 17.27
N ALA A 25 8.28 -5.33 16.64
CA ALA A 25 8.60 -4.84 15.30
C ALA A 25 7.62 -5.35 14.22
N ARG A 26 7.20 -6.62 14.31
CA ARG A 26 6.18 -7.19 13.41
C ARG A 26 4.83 -6.51 13.59
N ASN A 27 4.38 -6.32 14.84
CA ASN A 27 3.12 -5.65 15.12
C ASN A 27 3.08 -4.22 14.55
N ILE A 28 4.17 -3.45 14.69
CA ILE A 28 4.27 -2.10 14.12
C ILE A 28 4.23 -2.15 12.58
N GLY A 29 4.97 -3.08 11.97
CA GLY A 29 4.97 -3.27 10.52
C GLY A 29 3.58 -3.63 9.99
N ASP A 30 2.92 -4.60 10.62
CA ASP A 30 1.57 -5.05 10.23
C ASP A 30 0.54 -3.94 10.39
N GLN A 31 0.63 -3.14 11.45
CA GLN A 31 -0.25 -1.99 11.66
C GLN A 31 -0.05 -0.90 10.59
N LEU A 32 1.20 -0.62 10.20
CA LEU A 32 1.50 0.31 9.11
C LEU A 32 1.02 -0.22 7.76
N LEU A 33 1.25 -1.51 7.46
CA LEU A 33 0.74 -2.18 6.26
C LEU A 33 -0.78 -2.10 6.18
N THR A 34 -1.47 -2.38 7.30
CA THR A 34 -2.93 -2.29 7.40
C THR A 34 -3.41 -0.85 7.18
N PHE A 35 -2.71 0.14 7.74
CA PHE A 35 -3.02 1.55 7.50
C PHE A 35 -2.85 1.94 6.02
N ILE A 36 -1.75 1.53 5.39
CA ILE A 36 -1.51 1.80 3.96
C ILE A 36 -2.56 1.11 3.10
N GLN A 37 -2.87 -0.16 3.39
CA GLN A 37 -3.86 -0.94 2.65
C GLN A 37 -5.27 -0.32 2.77
N SER A 38 -5.70 0.00 3.98
CA SER A 38 -7.01 0.64 4.20
C SER A 38 -7.10 2.03 3.55
N THR A 39 -6.03 2.82 3.60
CA THR A 39 -5.98 4.13 2.94
C THR A 39 -6.01 3.97 1.42
N ALA A 40 -5.23 3.04 0.87
CA ALA A 40 -5.23 2.75 -0.56
C ALA A 40 -6.63 2.32 -1.03
N GLU A 41 -7.28 1.42 -0.31
CA GLU A 41 -8.65 1.02 -0.64
C GLU A 41 -9.64 2.18 -0.58
N LEU A 42 -9.54 3.05 0.43
CA LEU A 42 -10.41 4.21 0.55
C LEU A 42 -10.24 5.17 -0.63
N VAL A 43 -8.99 5.49 -0.97
CA VAL A 43 -8.64 6.32 -2.13
C VAL A 43 -9.14 5.66 -3.41
N GLY A 44 -8.89 4.36 -3.57
CA GLY A 44 -9.31 3.58 -4.74
C GLY A 44 -10.81 3.57 -4.96
N ARG A 45 -11.59 3.36 -3.88
CA ARG A 45 -13.06 3.42 -3.93
C ARG A 45 -13.54 4.81 -4.32
N GLY A 46 -12.95 5.86 -3.75
CA GLY A 46 -13.28 7.24 -4.10
C GLY A 46 -13.02 7.56 -5.57
N VAL A 47 -11.87 7.13 -6.11
CA VAL A 47 -11.53 7.35 -7.52
C VAL A 47 -12.43 6.54 -8.45
N VAL A 48 -12.69 5.26 -8.16
CA VAL A 48 -13.62 4.44 -8.96
C VAL A 48 -15.04 5.03 -8.93
N TRP A 49 -15.48 5.54 -7.78
CA TRP A 49 -16.78 6.22 -7.66
C TRP A 49 -16.84 7.48 -8.54
N LEU A 50 -15.80 8.32 -8.52
CA LEU A 50 -15.70 9.49 -9.40
C LEU A 50 -15.72 9.12 -10.88
N ILE A 51 -15.00 8.05 -11.25
CA ILE A 51 -14.97 7.54 -12.63
C ILE A 51 -16.37 7.06 -13.03
N ASN A 52 -17.03 6.26 -12.19
CA ASN A 52 -18.39 5.75 -12.44
C ASN A 52 -19.47 6.85 -12.43
N LEU A 53 -19.19 8.03 -11.88
CA LEU A 53 -20.09 9.18 -11.99
C LEU A 53 -20.07 9.81 -13.40
N VAL A 54 -18.94 9.70 -14.09
CA VAL A 54 -18.74 10.25 -15.44
C VAL A 54 -19.01 9.19 -16.52
N LEU A 55 -18.79 7.91 -16.22
CA LEU A 55 -19.04 6.82 -17.17
C LEU A 55 -20.53 6.44 -17.22
N PRO A 56 -21.07 6.17 -18.43
CA PRO A 56 -22.38 5.56 -18.61
C PRO A 56 -22.51 4.22 -17.86
N ALA A 57 -23.72 3.90 -17.36
CA ALA A 57 -23.98 2.72 -16.54
C ALA A 57 -23.62 1.37 -17.24
N ASP A 58 -23.60 1.35 -18.57
CA ASP A 58 -23.19 0.21 -19.40
C ASP A 58 -21.67 0.00 -19.46
N ARG A 59 -20.85 0.96 -19.00
CA ARG A 59 -19.39 0.90 -18.99
C ARG A 59 -18.78 1.11 -17.61
N ALA A 60 -19.57 0.83 -16.56
CA ALA A 60 -19.12 0.98 -15.19
C ALA A 60 -17.85 0.15 -14.94
N VAL A 61 -16.88 0.79 -14.30
CA VAL A 61 -15.60 0.19 -13.96
C VAL A 61 -15.77 -0.72 -12.76
N GLY A 62 -15.33 -1.97 -12.91
CA GLY A 62 -15.47 -3.01 -11.90
C GLY A 62 -14.64 -2.76 -10.63
N PRO A 63 -14.97 -3.45 -9.51
CA PRO A 63 -14.28 -3.31 -8.24
C PRO A 63 -12.80 -3.75 -8.29
N ASP A 64 -12.41 -4.53 -9.29
CA ASP A 64 -11.03 -5.02 -9.49
C ASP A 64 -10.01 -3.90 -9.76
N LEU A 65 -10.51 -2.70 -10.10
CA LEU A 65 -9.70 -1.50 -10.34
C LEU A 65 -9.52 -0.65 -9.08
N VAL A 66 -10.30 -0.89 -8.02
CA VAL A 66 -10.20 -0.18 -6.73
C VAL A 66 -8.79 -0.29 -6.16
N GLN A 67 -8.24 -1.50 -6.07
CA GLN A 67 -6.94 -1.71 -5.44
C GLN A 67 -5.79 -1.08 -6.26
N PRO A 68 -5.66 -1.29 -7.59
CA PRO A 68 -4.67 -0.60 -8.41
C PRO A 68 -4.78 0.93 -8.40
N LEU A 69 -5.99 1.48 -8.54
CA LEU A 69 -6.22 2.95 -8.47
C LEU A 69 -5.89 3.50 -7.09
N GLY A 70 -6.20 2.73 -6.05
CA GLY A 70 -5.92 3.06 -4.67
C GLY A 70 -4.45 3.25 -4.38
N TYR A 71 -3.62 2.26 -4.72
CA TYR A 71 -2.17 2.35 -4.53
C TYR A 71 -1.55 3.46 -5.38
N LEU A 72 -2.00 3.62 -6.62
CA LEU A 72 -1.46 4.64 -7.52
C LEU A 72 -1.85 6.06 -7.07
N GLY A 73 -3.09 6.25 -6.62
CA GLY A 73 -3.55 7.50 -6.02
C GLY A 73 -2.80 7.81 -4.73
N LEU A 74 -2.63 6.81 -3.85
CA LEU A 74 -1.87 6.95 -2.61
C LEU A 74 -0.42 7.34 -2.89
N ILE A 75 0.27 6.63 -3.80
CA ILE A 75 1.62 6.98 -4.22
C ILE A 75 1.66 8.39 -4.82
N THR A 76 0.69 8.77 -5.65
CA THR A 76 0.62 10.12 -6.22
C THR A 76 0.49 11.18 -5.12
N ILE A 77 -0.35 10.96 -4.10
CA ILE A 77 -0.50 11.86 -2.95
C ILE A 77 0.80 11.96 -2.15
N LEU A 78 1.43 10.82 -1.82
CA LEU A 78 2.72 10.82 -1.13
C LEU A 78 3.78 11.56 -1.94
N LEU A 79 3.86 11.29 -3.24
CA LEU A 79 4.81 11.93 -4.14
C LEU A 79 4.54 13.42 -4.29
N LEU A 80 3.29 13.86 -4.22
CA LEU A 80 2.94 15.28 -4.24
C LEU A 80 3.33 15.95 -2.90
N LEU A 81 3.13 15.25 -1.78
CA LEU A 81 3.54 15.68 -0.45
C LEU A 81 5.07 15.79 -0.31
N PHE A 82 5.82 14.81 -0.83
CA PHE A 82 7.29 14.77 -0.82
C PHE A 82 7.92 15.49 -2.04
N GLY A 83 7.14 15.83 -3.06
CA GLY A 83 7.58 16.40 -4.34
C GLY A 83 8.11 17.84 -4.27
N ILE A 84 8.17 18.40 -3.06
CA ILE A 84 8.89 19.64 -2.76
C ILE A 84 10.40 19.48 -3.01
N ILE A 85 10.93 18.25 -3.02
CA ILE A 85 12.34 17.98 -3.30
C ILE A 85 12.61 18.09 -4.82
N GLU A 86 13.16 19.23 -5.26
CA GLU A 86 13.41 19.58 -6.66
C GLU A 86 14.28 18.56 -7.42
N ALA A 87 15.25 17.93 -6.74
CA ALA A 87 16.16 16.96 -7.35
C ALA A 87 15.47 15.66 -7.81
N ALA A 88 14.42 15.22 -7.11
CA ALA A 88 13.72 13.96 -7.40
C ALA A 88 12.47 14.15 -8.27
N ARG A 89 11.99 15.39 -8.43
CA ARG A 89 10.71 15.73 -9.07
C ARG A 89 10.56 15.12 -10.47
N LYS A 90 11.62 15.13 -11.28
CA LYS A 90 11.58 14.64 -12.67
C LYS A 90 11.38 13.13 -12.76
N VAL A 91 12.07 12.37 -11.89
CA VAL A 91 11.96 10.91 -11.85
C VAL A 91 10.62 10.47 -11.28
N ILE A 92 10.17 11.16 -10.22
CA ILE A 92 8.86 10.96 -9.59
C ILE A 92 7.73 11.08 -10.62
N TRP A 93 7.75 12.14 -11.43
CA TRP A 93 6.74 12.36 -12.46
C TRP A 93 6.74 11.27 -13.53
N ILE A 94 7.91 10.74 -13.92
CA ILE A 94 7.99 9.62 -14.87
C ILE A 94 7.26 8.40 -14.30
N VAL A 95 7.52 8.03 -13.05
CA VAL A 95 6.87 6.87 -12.41
C VAL A 95 5.36 7.06 -12.33
N VAL A 96 4.90 8.26 -11.96
CA VAL A 96 3.47 8.59 -11.89
C VAL A 96 2.82 8.50 -13.27
N ILE A 97 3.42 9.10 -14.30
CA ILE A 97 2.88 9.03 -15.68
C ILE A 97 2.81 7.58 -16.15
N VAL A 98 3.88 6.81 -15.98
CA VAL A 98 3.91 5.40 -16.38
C VAL A 98 2.82 4.61 -15.69
N GLY A 99 2.65 4.80 -14.37
CA GLY A 99 1.57 4.19 -13.62
C GLY A 99 0.20 4.52 -14.19
N TRP A 100 -0.09 5.81 -14.42
CA TRP A 100 -1.36 6.26 -14.98
C TRP A 100 -1.61 5.74 -16.39
N VAL A 101 -0.59 5.69 -17.25
CA VAL A 101 -0.71 5.15 -18.61
C VAL A 101 -1.04 3.65 -18.56
N LEU A 102 -0.34 2.87 -17.74
CA LEU A 102 -0.63 1.44 -17.57
C LEU A 102 -2.05 1.20 -17.03
N LEU A 103 -2.50 2.05 -16.10
CA LEU A 103 -3.87 2.00 -15.58
C LEU A 103 -4.91 2.33 -16.66
N LEU A 104 -4.69 3.40 -17.43
CA LEU A 104 -5.57 3.78 -18.53
C LEU A 104 -5.70 2.67 -19.55
N VAL A 105 -4.58 2.06 -19.95
CA VAL A 105 -4.58 0.90 -20.86
C VAL A 105 -5.42 -0.22 -20.27
N ARG A 106 -5.25 -0.56 -19.00
CA ARG A 106 -6.05 -1.59 -18.32
C ARG A 106 -7.54 -1.26 -18.30
N ILE A 107 -7.91 -0.03 -17.92
CA ILE A 107 -9.31 0.42 -17.89
C ILE A 107 -9.94 0.30 -19.28
N VAL A 108 -9.22 0.69 -20.34
CA VAL A 108 -9.69 0.57 -21.73
C VAL A 108 -9.86 -0.90 -22.11
N LEU A 109 -8.91 -1.76 -21.77
CA LEU A 109 -9.01 -3.20 -22.04
C LEU A 109 -10.18 -3.87 -21.30
N ASP A 110 -10.40 -3.51 -20.04
CA ASP A 110 -11.52 -4.03 -19.24
C ASP A 110 -12.87 -3.53 -19.79
N ALA A 111 -12.96 -2.25 -20.18
CA ALA A 111 -14.15 -1.67 -20.82
C ALA A 111 -14.44 -2.30 -22.20
N LEU A 112 -13.42 -2.67 -22.97
CA LEU A 112 -13.56 -3.34 -24.27
C LEU A 112 -13.89 -4.84 -24.15
N ARG A 113 -13.55 -5.49 -23.05
CA ARG A 113 -13.90 -6.90 -22.78
C ARG A 113 -15.31 -7.06 -22.21
N ALA A 114 -15.87 -6.00 -21.64
CA ALA A 114 -17.24 -5.97 -21.14
C ALA A 114 -18.31 -5.89 -22.26
N SER A 115 -17.91 -5.75 -23.53
CA SER A 115 -18.77 -5.84 -24.73
C SER A 115 -18.70 -7.22 -25.39
#